data_AF-A0A1M5M1G2-F1
#
_entry.id   AF-A0A1M5M1G2-F1
#
_cell.length_a   1.000
_cell.length_b   1.000
_cell.length_c   1.000
_cell.angle_alpha   90.00
_cell.angle_beta   90.00
_cell.angle_gamma   90.00
#
_symmetry.space_group_name_H-M   'P 1'
#
loop_
_entity.id
_entity.type
_entity.pdbx_description
1 polymer ?
#
loop_
_entity_poly.entity_id
_entity_poly.type
_entity_poly.pdbx_seq_one_letter_code
_entity_poly.pdbx_strand_id
1 'polypeptide(L)'
;MTDDFASKPASASCASLRPLLALTAEKNRDHKAPNWFNGSASISMPFAKLRSGLLAAGPLAALLLMIPGFGIAPASADLRLCNKTNNRVGVSIGYKDKKIWTTEGWWNIPVNSCETLVSGTLVSRFYYVYAVDYDHGGEWSGKYVMCTKDKMFTIEGTEDCVARGYNRSGFFEVDTGEQTNWTIQLNEPAQAGAKAQ
;
A
#
# COMPACT_ATOMS: atom_id res chain seq x y z
N MET A 1 -1.40 68.01 -4.88
CA MET A 1 -0.42 66.92 -5.06
C MET A 1 -0.90 66.10 -6.22
N THR A 2 -0.43 66.49 -7.40
CA THR A 2 -0.78 65.95 -8.71
C THR A 2 0.21 64.83 -9.08
N ASP A 3 -0.36 63.72 -9.55
CA ASP A 3 0.10 62.80 -10.61
C ASP A 3 1.54 62.26 -10.58
N ASP A 4 1.70 60.93 -10.65
CA ASP A 4 2.17 60.29 -11.90
C ASP A 4 2.04 58.76 -11.87
N PHE A 5 1.27 58.24 -12.83
CA PHE A 5 1.21 56.85 -13.26
C PHE A 5 2.48 56.52 -14.06
N ALA A 6 3.27 55.52 -13.64
CA ALA A 6 4.29 54.94 -14.52
C ALA A 6 4.20 53.41 -14.54
N SER A 7 3.34 52.93 -15.43
CA SER A 7 3.33 51.58 -15.97
C SER A 7 4.66 51.24 -16.65
N LYS A 8 5.14 50.01 -16.50
CA LYS A 8 6.26 49.48 -17.30
C LYS A 8 5.82 48.17 -17.97
N PRO A 9 5.78 48.10 -19.32
CA PRO A 9 5.48 46.88 -20.05
C PRO A 9 6.73 46.18 -20.62
N ALA A 10 6.56 44.87 -20.80
CA ALA A 10 7.02 43.98 -21.88
C ALA A 10 8.52 43.89 -22.29
N SER A 11 9.05 42.66 -22.22
CA SER A 11 9.77 41.96 -23.32
C SER A 11 10.24 40.59 -22.79
N ALA A 12 9.60 39.48 -23.14
CA ALA A 12 9.89 38.65 -24.31
C ALA A 12 11.35 38.15 -24.38
N SER A 13 11.56 36.88 -24.02
CA SER A 13 12.59 36.04 -24.64
C SER A 13 12.04 34.63 -24.81
N CYS A 14 11.47 34.43 -26.00
CA CYS A 14 11.28 33.13 -26.61
C CYS A 14 12.65 32.72 -27.16
N ALA A 15 13.28 31.71 -26.57
CA ALA A 15 14.51 31.13 -27.10
C ALA A 15 14.30 29.63 -27.35
N SER A 16 14.07 29.33 -28.62
CA SER A 16 14.66 28.23 -29.37
C SER A 16 14.66 26.82 -28.75
N LEU A 17 13.67 26.04 -29.18
CA LEU A 17 13.85 24.78 -29.91
C LEU A 17 15.21 24.06 -29.75
N ARG A 18 15.18 22.90 -29.10
CA ARG A 18 16.00 21.74 -29.47
C ARG A 18 15.08 20.51 -29.59
N PRO A 19 14.78 20.05 -30.80
CA PRO A 19 14.25 18.71 -31.00
C PRO A 19 15.42 17.72 -31.20
N LEU A 20 15.09 16.44 -31.10
CA LEU A 20 15.87 15.27 -31.49
C LEU A 20 17.00 14.87 -30.54
N LEU A 21 16.69 13.94 -29.65
CA LEU A 21 17.30 12.62 -29.73
C LEU A 21 16.25 11.58 -29.26
N ALA A 22 15.64 10.92 -30.24
CA ALA A 22 14.92 9.67 -30.02
C ALA A 22 15.95 8.61 -29.63
N LEU A 23 16.08 8.34 -28.32
CA LEU A 23 16.75 7.15 -27.84
C LEU A 23 15.74 6.02 -27.84
N THR A 24 16.08 5.05 -28.67
CA THR A 24 15.38 3.82 -29.00
C THR A 24 15.01 3.02 -27.76
N ALA A 25 13.79 2.47 -27.81
CA ALA A 25 13.32 1.44 -26.90
C ALA A 25 14.25 0.22 -26.95
N GLU A 26 15.03 0.00 -25.89
CA GLU A 26 15.81 -1.22 -25.70
C GLU A 26 14.97 -2.22 -24.89
N LYS A 27 14.05 -2.90 -25.58
CA LYS A 27 13.38 -4.12 -25.10
C LYS A 27 14.38 -5.27 -25.18
N ASN A 28 15.13 -5.58 -24.11
CA ASN A 28 15.65 -6.93 -23.88
C ASN A 28 16.37 -7.12 -22.53
N ARG A 29 15.84 -7.97 -21.64
CA ARG A 29 16.50 -9.22 -21.27
C ARG A 29 15.67 -10.11 -20.36
N ASP A 30 15.76 -11.38 -20.70
CA ASP A 30 15.03 -12.52 -20.17
C ASP A 30 15.44 -12.85 -18.72
N HIS A 31 14.49 -12.83 -17.79
CA HIS A 31 14.64 -13.51 -16.52
C HIS A 31 14.27 -14.97 -16.68
N LYS A 32 15.30 -15.72 -17.07
CA LYS A 32 15.40 -17.18 -17.06
C LYS A 32 14.95 -17.70 -15.68
N ALA A 33 13.83 -18.42 -15.64
CA ALA A 33 13.39 -19.16 -14.46
C ALA A 33 14.47 -20.20 -14.09
N PRO A 34 14.77 -20.41 -12.79
CA PRO A 34 15.64 -21.51 -12.38
C PRO A 34 14.90 -22.85 -12.48
N ASN A 35 15.43 -23.73 -13.32
CA ASN A 35 14.94 -25.07 -13.59
C ASN A 35 15.34 -26.00 -12.43
N TRP A 36 14.47 -26.19 -11.44
CA TRP A 36 14.70 -27.10 -10.30
C TRP A 36 14.23 -28.55 -10.54
N PHE A 37 14.12 -28.99 -11.80
CA PHE A 37 13.68 -30.34 -12.13
C PHE A 37 14.68 -31.02 -13.06
N ASN A 38 15.79 -31.50 -12.50
CA ASN A 38 16.46 -32.66 -13.07
C ASN A 38 17.07 -33.50 -11.96
N GLY A 39 16.24 -34.40 -11.44
CA GLY A 39 16.56 -35.32 -10.37
C GLY A 39 15.52 -36.43 -10.39
N SER A 40 15.46 -37.16 -11.50
CA SER A 40 14.66 -38.38 -11.63
C SER A 40 15.28 -39.46 -10.74
N ALA A 41 14.98 -39.43 -9.44
CA ALA A 41 15.16 -40.59 -8.59
C ALA A 41 14.13 -41.64 -9.03
N SER A 42 14.56 -42.56 -9.89
CA SER A 42 13.79 -43.74 -10.28
C SER A 42 13.63 -44.64 -9.05
N ILE A 43 12.54 -44.45 -8.31
CA ILE A 43 12.11 -45.39 -7.27
C ILE A 43 11.51 -46.59 -8.01
N SER A 44 12.34 -47.62 -8.20
CA SER A 44 11.93 -48.94 -8.68
C SER A 44 11.03 -49.59 -7.63
N MET A 45 9.71 -49.43 -7.75
CA MET A 45 8.76 -50.20 -6.98
C MET A 45 8.73 -51.64 -7.52
N PRO A 46 8.94 -52.67 -6.68
CA PRO A 46 8.74 -54.05 -7.12
C PRO A 46 7.25 -54.28 -7.39
N PHE A 47 6.95 -54.74 -8.60
CA PHE A 47 5.64 -55.19 -9.03
C PHE A 47 5.13 -56.32 -8.11
N ALA A 48 4.32 -55.97 -7.12
CA ALA A 48 3.53 -56.94 -6.39
C ALA A 48 2.40 -57.43 -7.32
N LYS A 49 2.55 -58.65 -7.84
CA LYS A 49 1.52 -59.35 -8.62
C LYS A 49 0.31 -59.62 -7.72
N LEU A 50 -0.70 -58.76 -7.79
CA LEU A 50 -1.99 -59.04 -7.18
C LEU A 50 -2.76 -60.02 -8.08
N ARG A 51 -2.89 -61.27 -7.63
CA ARG A 51 -3.67 -62.31 -8.30
C ARG A 51 -5.15 -61.93 -8.26
N SER A 52 -5.71 -61.55 -9.42
CA SER A 52 -7.15 -61.37 -9.62
C SER A 52 -7.89 -62.70 -9.47
N GLY A 53 -8.61 -62.84 -8.36
CA GLY A 53 -9.64 -63.86 -8.15
C GLY A 53 -10.98 -63.42 -8.71
N LEU A 54 -11.45 -64.19 -9.68
CA LEU A 54 -12.80 -64.40 -10.23
C LEU A 54 -14.02 -63.61 -9.71
N LEU A 55 -14.79 -63.14 -10.71
CA LEU A 55 -16.25 -63.24 -10.92
C LEU A 55 -17.22 -62.19 -10.35
N ALA A 56 -18.09 -61.80 -11.28
CA ALA A 56 -19.53 -61.54 -11.18
C ALA A 56 -19.97 -60.08 -11.38
N ALA A 57 -20.79 -59.93 -12.42
CA ALA A 57 -21.44 -58.70 -12.86
C ALA A 57 -22.47 -58.19 -11.84
N GLY A 58 -22.62 -56.86 -11.77
CA GLY A 58 -23.75 -56.20 -11.16
C GLY A 58 -23.77 -54.72 -11.58
N PRO A 59 -24.86 -54.22 -12.20
CA PRO A 59 -25.02 -52.80 -12.48
C PRO A 59 -25.43 -52.10 -11.18
N LEU A 60 -24.94 -50.89 -10.91
CA LEU A 60 -25.51 -49.83 -10.04
C LEU A 60 -24.40 -49.02 -9.34
N ALA A 61 -24.71 -47.74 -9.14
CA ALA A 61 -23.96 -46.73 -8.38
C ALA A 61 -22.91 -45.90 -9.17
N ALA A 62 -23.40 -45.13 -10.15
CA ALA A 62 -22.83 -43.84 -10.47
C ALA A 62 -23.00 -42.91 -9.25
N LEU A 63 -22.08 -43.00 -8.29
CA LEU A 63 -21.99 -42.05 -7.18
C LEU A 63 -21.27 -40.80 -7.71
N LEU A 64 -22.05 -39.88 -8.29
CA LEU A 64 -21.63 -38.51 -8.59
C LEU A 64 -21.15 -37.88 -7.28
N LEU A 65 -19.83 -37.82 -7.10
CA LEU A 65 -19.16 -37.00 -6.09
C LEU A 65 -19.53 -35.53 -6.36
N MET A 66 -20.59 -35.04 -5.72
CA MET A 66 -20.79 -33.62 -5.49
C MET A 66 -19.64 -33.15 -4.60
N ILE A 67 -18.60 -32.61 -5.21
CA ILE A 67 -17.58 -31.84 -4.49
C ILE A 67 -18.22 -30.48 -4.21
N PRO A 68 -18.56 -30.13 -2.95
CA PRO A 68 -19.02 -28.79 -2.65
C PRO A 68 -17.87 -27.83 -2.99
N GLY A 69 -18.15 -26.85 -3.85
CA GLY A 69 -17.21 -25.82 -4.22
C GLY A 69 -16.77 -25.06 -2.97
N PHE A 70 -15.56 -25.35 -2.49
CA PHE A 70 -14.88 -24.51 -1.52
C PHE A 70 -14.61 -23.17 -2.21
N GLY A 71 -15.36 -22.14 -1.82
CA GLY A 71 -15.13 -20.78 -2.26
C GLY A 71 -13.73 -20.36 -1.86
N ILE A 72 -12.85 -20.18 -2.84
CA ILE A 72 -11.55 -19.54 -2.64
C ILE A 72 -11.86 -18.07 -2.40
N ALA A 73 -11.91 -17.66 -1.14
CA ALA A 73 -11.95 -16.23 -0.82
C ALA A 73 -10.67 -15.59 -1.39
N PRO A 74 -10.76 -14.43 -2.06
CA PRO A 74 -9.57 -13.75 -2.54
C PRO A 74 -8.66 -13.46 -1.35
N ALA A 75 -7.43 -13.96 -1.41
CA ALA A 75 -6.40 -13.59 -0.45
C ALA A 75 -6.07 -12.11 -0.69
N SER A 76 -6.68 -11.23 0.12
CA SER A 76 -6.42 -9.80 0.13
C SER A 76 -5.04 -9.56 0.76
N ALA A 77 -4.20 -8.81 0.05
CA ALA A 77 -2.84 -8.48 0.45
C ALA A 77 -2.75 -7.00 0.86
N ASP A 78 -3.77 -6.48 1.55
CA ASP A 78 -3.96 -5.04 1.73
C ASP A 78 -3.46 -4.53 3.09
N LEU A 79 -3.12 -3.23 3.17
CA LEU A 79 -2.95 -2.51 4.43
C LEU A 79 -4.29 -1.87 4.80
N ARG A 80 -4.86 -2.29 5.93
CA ARG A 80 -6.14 -1.76 6.43
C ARG A 80 -5.95 -1.00 7.73
N LEU A 81 -6.79 0.01 7.95
CA LEU A 81 -6.89 0.68 9.24
C LEU A 81 -8.32 0.62 9.74
N CYS A 82 -8.49 0.09 10.94
CA CYS A 82 -9.74 0.03 11.67
C CYS A 82 -9.79 1.14 12.71
N ASN A 83 -10.72 2.07 12.54
CA ASN A 83 -11.03 3.08 13.53
C ASN A 83 -11.91 2.44 14.63
N LYS A 84 -11.38 2.34 15.85
CA LYS A 84 -12.08 1.83 17.04
C LYS A 84 -12.53 2.95 17.99
N THR A 85 -12.31 4.20 17.60
CA THR A 85 -12.78 5.37 18.33
C THR A 85 -14.26 5.62 18.06
N ASN A 86 -14.86 6.51 18.87
CA ASN A 86 -16.22 7.00 18.67
C ASN A 86 -16.32 8.21 17.72
N ASN A 87 -15.22 8.62 17.09
CA ASN A 87 -15.16 9.80 16.21
C ASN A 87 -14.70 9.43 14.81
N ARG A 88 -14.96 10.31 13.83
CA ARG A 88 -14.42 10.18 12.48
C ARG A 88 -12.96 10.56 12.48
N VAL A 89 -12.15 9.77 11.78
CA VAL A 89 -10.72 9.96 11.75
C VAL A 89 -10.25 10.20 10.31
N GLY A 90 -9.49 11.27 10.14
CA GLY A 90 -8.68 11.51 8.95
C GLY A 90 -7.35 10.80 9.05
N VAL A 91 -6.95 10.04 8.03
CA VAL A 91 -5.68 9.33 8.01
C VAL A 91 -4.80 9.80 6.86
N SER A 92 -3.50 9.89 7.12
CA SER A 92 -2.44 10.00 6.13
C SER A 92 -1.42 8.89 6.37
N ILE A 93 -0.83 8.38 5.29
CA ILE A 93 0.20 7.35 5.32
C ILE A 93 1.48 7.86 4.69
N GLY A 94 2.61 7.34 5.16
CA GLY A 94 3.92 7.48 4.57
C GLY A 94 4.55 6.11 4.39
N TYR A 95 5.20 5.89 3.26
CA TYR A 95 5.96 4.68 3.00
C TYR A 95 7.14 4.99 2.08
N LYS A 96 8.08 4.05 2.02
CA LYS A 96 9.24 4.18 1.16
C LYS A 96 9.06 3.24 -0.03
N ASP A 97 8.77 3.79 -1.21
CA ASP A 97 8.82 3.02 -2.45
C ASP A 97 10.24 3.08 -3.02
N LYS A 98 10.92 1.93 -3.01
CA LYS A 98 12.32 1.74 -3.43
C LYS A 98 13.28 2.69 -2.68
N LYS A 99 13.39 3.93 -3.15
CA LYS A 99 14.31 4.95 -2.64
C LYS A 99 13.61 6.26 -2.28
N ILE A 100 12.37 6.45 -2.72
CA ILE A 100 11.63 7.70 -2.57
C ILE A 100 10.65 7.51 -1.41
N TRP A 101 10.62 8.50 -0.52
CA TRP A 101 9.57 8.59 0.48
C TRP A 101 8.33 9.17 -0.16
N THR A 102 7.19 8.51 0.00
CA THR A 102 5.91 8.97 -0.51
C THR A 102 4.95 9.09 0.65
N THR A 103 4.28 10.24 0.77
CA THR A 103 3.16 10.43 1.68
C THR A 103 1.86 10.67 0.92
N GLU A 104 0.79 10.08 1.43
CA GLU A 104 -0.53 10.14 0.84
C GLU A 104 -1.59 10.44 1.91
N GLY A 105 -2.71 11.00 1.49
CA GLY A 105 -3.86 11.32 2.34
C GLY A 105 -4.96 12.00 1.54
N TRP A 106 -6.15 12.27 2.05
CA TRP A 106 -6.68 11.86 3.34
C TRP A 106 -7.71 10.74 3.13
N TRP A 107 -7.59 9.68 3.91
CA TRP A 107 -8.70 8.74 4.07
C TRP A 107 -9.61 9.25 5.18
N ASN A 108 -10.91 9.23 4.95
CA ASN A 108 -11.91 9.54 5.97
C ASN A 108 -12.52 8.22 6.45
N ILE A 109 -12.22 7.83 7.68
CA ILE A 109 -12.62 6.54 8.24
C ILE A 109 -13.74 6.78 9.27
N PRO A 110 -14.97 6.33 8.97
CA PRO A 110 -16.08 6.42 9.91
C PRO A 110 -15.81 5.70 11.24
N VAL A 111 -16.61 6.07 12.24
CA VAL A 111 -16.65 5.43 13.56
C VAL A 111 -16.80 3.91 13.44
N ASN A 112 -16.01 3.15 14.20
CA ASN A 112 -16.09 1.69 14.28
C ASN A 112 -15.97 0.94 12.94
N SER A 113 -15.35 1.56 11.92
CA SER A 113 -15.21 1.01 10.57
C SER A 113 -13.75 0.76 10.19
N CYS A 114 -13.52 0.02 9.10
CA CYS A 114 -12.18 -0.26 8.61
C CYS A 114 -12.06 0.06 7.12
N GLU A 115 -11.05 0.84 6.76
CA GLU A 115 -10.76 1.21 5.37
C GLU A 115 -9.42 0.64 4.90
N THR A 116 -9.31 0.44 3.59
CA THR A 116 -8.05 0.01 2.96
C THR A 116 -7.23 1.26 2.59
N LEU A 117 -6.04 1.37 3.18
CA LEU A 117 -5.12 2.48 2.92
C LEU A 117 -4.20 2.20 1.73
N VAL A 118 -3.71 0.95 1.62
CA VAL A 118 -2.91 0.48 0.49
C VAL A 118 -3.53 -0.80 -0.02
N SER A 119 -3.83 -0.83 -1.32
CA SER A 119 -4.39 -2.00 -1.99
C SER A 119 -3.29 -2.83 -2.66
N GLY A 120 -3.40 -4.14 -2.56
CA GLY A 120 -2.41 -5.09 -3.09
C GLY A 120 -1.16 -5.19 -2.22
N THR A 121 -0.27 -6.11 -2.61
CA THR A 121 0.86 -6.57 -1.80
C THR A 121 1.71 -5.42 -1.26
N LEU A 122 1.93 -5.44 0.06
CA LEU A 122 2.76 -4.45 0.73
C LEU A 122 4.19 -4.46 0.19
N VAL A 123 4.63 -3.29 -0.30
CA VAL A 123 5.97 -3.07 -0.88
C VAL A 123 7.02 -2.70 0.16
N SER A 124 6.58 -2.36 1.37
CA SER A 124 7.43 -1.96 2.50
C SER A 124 7.07 -2.78 3.75
N ARG A 125 8.05 -2.98 4.62
CA ARG A 125 7.83 -3.53 5.98
C ARG A 125 7.36 -2.44 6.95
N PHE A 126 7.87 -1.23 6.78
CA PHE A 126 7.54 -0.11 7.65
C PHE A 126 6.60 0.84 6.92
N TYR A 127 5.47 1.10 7.57
CA TYR A 127 4.52 2.13 7.18
C TYR A 127 4.46 3.17 8.29
N TYR A 128 4.24 4.42 7.91
CA TYR A 128 4.16 5.54 8.82
C TYR A 128 2.74 6.07 8.72
N VAL A 129 2.10 6.31 9.86
CA VAL A 129 0.71 6.76 9.88
C VAL A 129 0.59 8.02 10.71
N TYR A 130 -0.19 8.96 10.20
CA TYR A 130 -0.65 10.15 10.90
C TYR A 130 -2.16 10.15 10.85
N ALA A 131 -2.81 10.40 11.98
CA ALA A 131 -4.26 10.46 12.01
C ALA A 131 -4.74 11.66 12.83
N VAL A 132 -5.91 12.19 12.48
CA VAL A 132 -6.52 13.37 13.11
C VAL A 132 -7.97 13.05 13.43
N ASP A 133 -8.39 13.37 14.64
CA ASP A 133 -9.78 13.32 15.05
C ASP A 133 -10.51 14.54 14.48
N TYR A 134 -11.47 14.32 13.57
CA TYR A 134 -12.20 15.40 12.92
C TYR A 134 -13.34 15.96 13.75
N ASP A 135 -13.78 15.26 14.79
CA ASP A 135 -14.96 15.65 15.56
C ASP A 135 -14.57 16.35 16.88
N HIS A 136 -13.63 15.78 17.64
CA HIS A 136 -13.21 16.34 18.94
C HIS A 136 -11.84 17.02 18.90
N GLY A 137 -11.11 16.88 17.79
CA GLY A 137 -9.71 17.32 17.71
C GLY A 137 -8.77 16.39 18.47
N GLY A 138 -7.47 16.57 18.21
CA GLY A 138 -6.44 15.65 18.65
C GLY A 138 -5.88 14.85 17.47
N GLU A 139 -4.71 14.27 17.69
CA GLU A 139 -3.97 13.57 16.65
C GLU A 139 -3.26 12.33 17.20
N TRP A 140 -3.10 11.35 16.31
CA TRP A 140 -2.16 10.26 16.49
C TRP A 140 -0.93 10.62 15.69
N SER A 141 0.05 11.18 16.39
CA SER A 141 1.33 11.56 15.81
C SER A 141 2.48 10.73 16.39
N GLY A 142 3.62 10.80 15.72
CA GLY A 142 4.86 10.17 16.16
C GLY A 142 6.08 11.00 15.76
N LYS A 143 7.26 10.43 16.00
CA LYS A 143 8.54 11.14 15.83
C LYS A 143 8.99 11.35 14.37
N TYR A 144 8.36 10.68 13.40
CA TYR A 144 8.79 10.73 12.00
C TYR A 144 8.09 11.86 11.27
N VAL A 145 8.81 12.97 11.03
CA VAL A 145 8.23 14.14 10.38
C VAL A 145 8.21 13.96 8.87
N MET A 146 7.04 14.12 8.25
CA MET A 146 6.85 14.08 6.80
C MET A 146 5.91 15.19 6.32
N CYS A 147 5.81 15.37 5.00
CA CYS A 147 5.01 16.42 4.41
C CYS A 147 3.54 16.02 4.27
N THR A 148 2.62 16.94 4.58
CA THR A 148 1.16 16.77 4.42
C THR A 148 0.51 18.01 3.80
N LYS A 149 -0.74 17.90 3.37
CA LYS A 149 -1.57 19.01 2.87
C LYS A 149 -2.96 18.96 3.47
N ASP A 150 -3.70 20.06 3.40
CA ASP A 150 -5.06 20.14 3.97
C ASP A 150 -6.11 19.35 3.17
N LYS A 151 -5.88 19.16 1.87
CA LYS A 151 -6.74 18.39 0.96
C LYS A 151 -6.04 17.10 0.54
N MET A 152 -6.78 16.19 -0.09
CA MET A 152 -6.22 14.95 -0.65
C MET A 152 -4.94 15.20 -1.46
N PHE A 153 -3.93 14.36 -1.25
CA PHE A 153 -2.58 14.57 -1.72
C PHE A 153 -1.81 13.26 -1.89
N THR A 154 -0.82 13.33 -2.77
CA THR A 154 0.32 12.42 -2.86
C THR A 154 1.55 13.30 -3.01
N ILE A 155 2.55 13.12 -2.15
CA ILE A 155 3.78 13.92 -2.12
C ILE A 155 4.97 12.97 -2.09
N GLU A 156 5.89 13.17 -3.03
CA GLU A 156 7.19 12.51 -3.02
C GLU A 156 8.24 13.41 -2.34
N GLY A 157 9.07 12.81 -1.50
CA GLY A 157 10.08 13.49 -0.68
C GLY A 157 9.54 13.99 0.65
N THR A 158 10.44 14.11 1.62
CA THR A 158 10.14 14.58 2.99
C THR A 158 10.91 15.85 3.36
N GLU A 159 11.76 16.31 2.45
CA GLU A 159 12.57 17.52 2.55
C GLU A 159 11.78 18.78 2.23
N ASP A 160 12.14 19.88 2.91
CA ASP A 160 11.70 21.24 2.65
C ASP A 160 10.17 21.43 2.54
N CYS A 161 9.38 20.66 3.30
CA CYS A 161 7.91 20.67 3.23
C CYS A 161 7.33 22.09 3.19
N VAL A 162 7.74 22.96 4.13
CA VAL A 162 7.21 24.33 4.24
C VAL A 162 7.58 25.19 3.04
N ALA A 163 8.83 25.11 2.56
CA ALA A 163 9.27 25.87 1.39
C ALA A 163 8.57 25.41 0.11
N ARG A 164 8.15 24.14 0.06
CA ARG A 164 7.33 23.55 -1.02
C ARG A 164 5.83 23.82 -0.86
N GLY A 165 5.41 24.53 0.19
CA GLY A 165 4.01 24.86 0.47
C GLY A 165 3.21 23.74 1.13
N TYR A 166 3.87 22.84 1.85
CA TYR A 166 3.27 21.71 2.58
C TYR A 166 3.41 21.91 4.09
N ASN A 167 2.56 21.23 4.84
CA ASN A 167 2.64 21.16 6.30
C ASN A 167 3.66 20.10 6.73
N ARG A 168 4.13 20.21 7.98
CA ARG A 168 4.97 19.21 8.63
C ARG A 168 4.13 18.48 9.67
N SER A 169 3.92 17.19 9.50
CA SER A 169 3.17 16.35 10.44
C SER A 169 4.05 15.22 10.95
N GLY A 170 3.86 14.82 12.20
CA GLY A 170 4.58 13.69 12.82
C GLY A 170 3.81 12.39 12.64
N PHE A 171 4.47 11.36 12.11
CA PHE A 171 3.90 10.05 11.87
C PHE A 171 4.45 9.04 12.89
N PHE A 172 3.59 8.12 13.35
CA PHE A 172 4.01 6.96 14.12
C PHE A 172 4.32 5.79 13.18
N GLU A 173 5.29 4.96 13.57
CA GLU A 173 5.75 3.83 12.77
C GLU A 173 4.92 2.58 13.07
N VAL A 174 4.59 1.84 12.02
CA VAL A 174 3.93 0.55 12.02
C VAL A 174 4.87 -0.44 11.35
N ASP A 175 5.36 -1.41 12.12
CA ASP A 175 6.11 -2.56 11.61
C ASP A 175 5.13 -3.67 11.24
N THR A 176 5.05 -4.02 9.95
CA THR A 176 4.18 -5.10 9.45
C THR A 176 4.85 -6.46 9.55
N GLY A 177 6.11 -6.56 9.98
CA GLY A 177 6.82 -7.83 10.12
C GLY A 177 6.98 -8.60 8.81
N GLU A 178 7.10 -7.89 7.68
CA GLU A 178 7.19 -8.45 6.31
C GLU A 178 5.94 -9.22 5.87
N GLN A 179 4.82 -9.02 6.56
CA GLN A 179 3.54 -9.60 6.15
C GLN A 179 3.03 -8.93 4.88
N THR A 180 2.34 -9.70 4.04
CA THR A 180 1.75 -9.22 2.79
C THR A 180 0.40 -8.55 2.97
N ASN A 181 -0.23 -8.69 4.14
CA ASN A 181 -1.40 -7.94 4.58
C ASN A 181 -1.21 -7.53 6.04
N TRP A 182 -1.80 -6.41 6.44
CA TRP A 182 -1.74 -5.95 7.83
C TRP A 182 -2.94 -5.08 8.18
N THR A 183 -3.40 -5.16 9.43
CA THR A 183 -4.49 -4.31 9.93
C THR A 183 -4.03 -3.51 11.14
N ILE A 184 -4.09 -2.19 11.02
CA ILE A 184 -3.84 -1.24 12.09
C ILE A 184 -5.14 -1.03 12.85
N GLN A 185 -5.09 -1.09 14.19
CA GLN A 185 -6.22 -0.71 15.03
C GLN A 185 -5.92 0.64 15.67
N LEU A 186 -6.76 1.63 15.39
CA LEU A 186 -6.65 2.96 15.95
C LEU A 186 -7.66 3.12 17.07
N ASN A 187 -7.17 3.21 18.30
CA ASN A 187 -7.96 3.51 19.49
C ASN A 187 -7.84 5.00 19.83
N GLU A 188 -8.56 5.51 20.82
CA GLU A 188 -8.55 6.93 21.18
C GLU A 188 -7.12 7.48 21.31
N PRO A 189 -6.87 8.73 20.88
CA PRO A 189 -5.54 9.29 20.99
C PRO A 189 -5.22 9.38 22.48
N ALA A 190 -4.09 8.81 22.88
CA ALA A 190 -3.59 9.04 24.22
C ALA A 190 -3.47 10.56 24.37
N GLN A 191 -4.22 11.14 25.32
CA GLN A 191 -4.21 12.57 25.61
C GLN A 191 -2.84 12.92 26.22
N ALA A 192 -1.78 12.87 25.41
CA ALA A 192 -0.43 13.25 25.76
C ALA A 192 -0.34 14.78 25.65
N GLY A 193 -0.90 15.46 26.65
CA GLY A 193 -0.91 16.92 26.69
C GLY A 193 -1.51 17.57 27.92
N ALA A 194 -2.05 16.83 28.88
CA ALA A 194 -2.33 17.39 30.21
C ALA A 194 -1.07 17.29 31.09
N LYS A 195 -0.37 18.44 31.18
CA LYS A 195 0.73 18.84 32.08
C LYS A 195 2.14 18.90 31.45
N ALA A 196 2.54 20.14 31.17
CA ALA A 196 3.90 20.58 31.37
C ALA A 196 4.35 20.27 32.81
N GLN A 197 5.55 19.70 32.94
CA GLN A 197 6.32 19.61 34.17
C GLN A 197 7.66 20.30 33.90
#